data_AF-A0A9W7A1J6-F1
#
_entry.id   AF-A0A9W7A1J6-F1
#
_cell.length_a   1.000
_cell.length_b   1.000
_cell.length_c   1.000
_cell.angle_alpha   90.00
_cell.angle_beta   90.00
_cell.angle_gamma   90.00
#
_symmetry.space_group_name_H-M   'P 1'
#
loop_
_entity.id
_entity.type
_entity.pdbx_description
1 polymer ?
#
loop_
_entity_poly.entity_id
_entity_poly.type
_entity_poly.pdbx_seq_one_letter_code
_entity_poly.pdbx_strand_id
1 'polypeptide(L)'
;MPETTEEADDVLSKNGWGGLFSPEDAETAELMSDSPFVLAIDSEISELNSITDGLAGLLNPAKCVNLEQQIVGLKMDLMELTKGGEVEEDWLVVRGMSEEEYDDLAVNTDEVLALREKLEATNKKLYIEKRTVFRGWLKDIFLVQAILSFVLSGVMVFSPETLFSGFGWYNDPALNMEISIKVLGFWWWWLFIIPSLRSRRPQGNEKQALDYAFLATPLASLIMPVATRNCGLIWGVDFAVVAACYVVAFGGGGGGEIKKEGVLGWIFKSLDFGSGKERGLRK
;
A
#
# COMPACT_ATOMS: atom_id res chain seq x y z
N MET A 1 22.45 13.32 27.96
CA MET A 1 22.64 13.84 26.59
C MET A 1 21.26 14.00 25.95
N PRO A 2 20.65 15.19 26.01
CA PRO A 2 19.42 15.52 25.29
C PRO A 2 19.59 16.71 24.30
N GLU A 3 20.81 17.12 23.96
CA GLU A 3 21.07 18.41 23.26
C GLU A 3 20.87 18.39 21.73
N THR A 4 20.64 17.25 21.07
CA THR A 4 20.65 17.18 19.59
C THR A 4 19.29 17.37 18.93
N THR A 5 18.17 17.24 19.65
CA THR A 5 16.82 17.38 19.08
C THR A 5 16.33 18.82 19.15
N GLU A 6 16.65 19.55 20.22
CA GLU A 6 16.26 20.96 20.35
C GLU A 6 16.99 21.85 19.34
N GLU A 7 18.28 21.63 19.07
CA GLU A 7 18.99 22.39 18.03
C GLU A 7 18.48 22.08 16.61
N ALA A 8 18.03 20.84 16.35
CA ALA A 8 17.43 20.48 15.08
C ALA A 8 16.06 21.16 14.90
N ASP A 9 15.22 21.18 15.94
CA ASP A 9 13.92 21.87 15.93
C ASP A 9 14.06 23.39 15.82
N ASP A 10 15.10 23.98 16.42
CA ASP A 10 15.34 25.42 16.37
C ASP A 10 15.86 25.86 14.99
N VAL A 11 16.64 25.02 14.29
CA VAL A 11 17.05 25.26 12.88
C VAL A 11 15.89 25.05 11.91
N LEU A 12 15.01 24.08 12.18
CA LEU A 12 13.85 23.78 11.33
C LEU A 12 12.73 24.84 11.47
N SER A 13 12.51 25.36 12.69
CA SER A 13 11.53 26.43 12.92
C SER A 13 11.97 27.76 12.29
N LYS A 14 13.27 28.07 12.32
CA LYS A 14 13.83 29.31 11.78
C LYS A 14 13.74 29.43 10.26
N ASN A 15 13.58 28.32 9.55
CA ASN A 15 13.39 28.28 8.10
C ASN A 15 11.92 28.14 7.67
N GLY A 16 10.95 28.15 8.61
CA GLY A 16 9.53 27.96 8.30
C GLY A 16 9.08 26.50 8.13
N TRP A 17 9.93 25.53 8.50
CA TRP A 17 9.67 24.09 8.33
C TRP A 17 9.28 23.36 9.63
N GLY A 18 9.24 24.07 10.77
CA GLY A 18 9.05 23.51 12.13
C GLY A 18 7.69 22.91 12.46
N GLY A 19 6.86 22.58 11.46
CA GLY A 19 5.57 21.90 11.65
C GLY A 19 5.24 20.86 10.58
N LEU A 20 6.15 20.58 9.65
CA LEU A 20 5.88 19.76 8.45
C LEU A 20 6.53 18.37 8.48
N PHE A 21 7.39 18.08 9.45
CA PHE A 21 8.10 16.80 9.53
C PHE A 21 8.28 16.34 10.97
N SER A 22 7.32 15.58 11.50
CA SER A 22 7.67 14.52 12.46
C SER A 22 8.06 13.27 11.65
N PRO A 23 9.19 12.60 11.98
CA PRO A 23 9.53 11.29 11.40
C PRO A 23 8.46 10.22 11.65
N GLU A 24 7.55 10.46 12.60
CA GLU A 24 6.38 9.60 12.88
C GLU A 24 5.17 9.89 11.97
N ASP A 25 5.14 11.01 11.24
CA ASP A 25 4.06 11.36 10.30
C ASP A 25 4.29 10.82 8.87
N ALA A 26 5.40 10.11 8.66
CA ALA A 26 5.70 9.40 7.42
C ALA A 26 4.80 8.17 7.18
N GLU A 27 4.07 7.72 8.21
CA GLU A 27 2.94 6.81 8.05
C GLU A 27 1.71 7.62 7.70
N THR A 28 1.31 7.55 6.43
CA THR A 28 0.02 8.01 5.92
C THR A 28 -0.16 9.53 5.84
N ALA A 29 0.55 10.22 4.96
CA ALA A 29 0.03 11.47 4.38
C ALA A 29 -1.11 11.16 3.38
N GLU A 30 -2.09 12.04 3.27
CA GLU A 30 -3.44 11.88 2.68
C GLU A 30 -3.52 11.57 1.18
N LEU A 31 -3.26 10.31 0.80
CA LEU A 31 -3.05 9.92 -0.60
C LEU A 31 -4.18 9.10 -1.24
N MET A 32 -5.43 9.41 -0.89
CA MET A 32 -6.66 9.10 -1.63
C MET A 32 -7.70 10.19 -1.33
N SER A 33 -7.27 11.44 -1.18
CA SER A 33 -8.21 12.54 -1.00
C SER A 33 -8.85 12.85 -2.36
N ASP A 34 -10.14 13.21 -2.37
CA ASP A 34 -10.79 13.89 -3.49
C ASP A 34 -10.18 15.29 -3.76
N SER A 35 -8.93 15.53 -3.31
CA SER A 35 -8.25 16.78 -3.53
C SER A 35 -8.04 16.96 -5.03
N PRO A 36 -8.32 18.16 -5.56
CA PRO A 36 -8.04 18.48 -6.96
C PRO A 36 -6.58 18.20 -7.35
N PHE A 37 -5.65 18.22 -6.37
CA PHE A 37 -4.24 17.86 -6.53
C PHE A 37 -4.02 16.42 -6.96
N VAL A 38 -4.53 15.49 -6.16
CA VAL A 38 -4.32 14.07 -6.41
C VAL A 38 -5.02 13.64 -7.70
N LEU A 39 -6.20 14.20 -7.99
CA LEU A 39 -6.95 13.91 -9.22
C LEU A 39 -6.20 14.39 -10.48
N ALA A 40 -5.58 15.57 -10.45
CA ALA A 40 -4.83 16.10 -11.59
C ALA A 40 -3.52 15.35 -11.86
N ILE A 41 -2.93 14.74 -10.83
CA ILE A 41 -1.77 13.85 -10.96
C ILE A 41 -2.21 12.48 -11.48
N ASP A 42 -3.33 11.95 -10.95
CA ASP A 42 -3.90 10.67 -11.36
C ASP A 42 -4.26 10.64 -12.85
N SER A 43 -4.91 11.71 -13.35
CA SER A 43 -5.25 11.84 -14.77
C SER A 43 -4.01 11.86 -15.66
N GLU A 44 -2.98 12.63 -15.28
CA GLU A 44 -1.73 12.73 -16.05
C GLU A 44 -1.01 11.37 -16.11
N ILE A 45 -0.94 10.64 -14.99
CA ILE A 45 -0.29 9.33 -14.94
C ILE A 45 -1.05 8.30 -15.75
N SER A 46 -2.38 8.37 -15.75
CA SER A 46 -3.22 7.47 -16.56
C SER A 46 -3.00 7.71 -18.06
N GLU A 47 -2.92 8.97 -18.49
CA GLU A 47 -2.57 9.34 -19.87
C GLU A 47 -1.15 8.89 -20.25
N LEU A 48 -0.16 9.15 -19.39
CA LEU A 48 1.25 8.87 -19.66
C LEU A 48 1.56 7.37 -19.80
N ASN A 49 0.90 6.54 -19.00
CA ASN A 49 1.17 5.10 -18.99
C ASN A 49 0.25 4.30 -19.91
N SER A 50 -0.73 4.92 -20.56
CA SER A 50 -1.77 4.22 -21.33
C SER A 50 -2.45 3.10 -20.52
N ILE A 51 -2.49 3.25 -19.19
CA ILE A 51 -2.97 2.27 -18.22
C ILE A 51 -4.08 2.92 -17.40
N THR A 52 -5.18 2.19 -17.22
CA THR A 52 -6.39 2.63 -16.51
C THR A 52 -6.23 2.75 -15.00
N ASP A 53 -5.14 2.24 -14.44
CA ASP A 53 -4.92 2.18 -12.99
C ASP A 53 -4.33 3.50 -12.43
N GLY A 54 -4.00 4.50 -13.26
CA GLY A 54 -3.53 5.82 -12.81
C GLY A 54 -2.42 5.76 -11.75
N LEU A 55 -2.59 6.53 -10.68
CA LEU A 55 -1.73 6.57 -9.50
C LEU A 55 -1.71 5.21 -8.77
N ALA A 56 -2.83 4.49 -8.72
CA ALA A 56 -2.91 3.15 -8.11
C ALA A 56 -2.07 2.09 -8.85
N GLY A 57 -1.76 2.34 -10.12
CA GLY A 57 -0.85 1.54 -10.93
C GLY A 57 0.62 1.74 -10.56
N LEU A 58 1.00 2.84 -9.90
CA LEU A 58 2.40 3.11 -9.56
C LEU A 58 2.92 2.19 -8.45
N LEU A 59 4.22 1.90 -8.51
CA LEU A 59 4.90 1.18 -7.44
C LEU A 59 4.85 1.97 -6.14
N ASN A 60 5.12 3.28 -6.22
CA ASN A 60 5.11 4.21 -5.10
C ASN A 60 4.31 5.49 -5.42
N PRO A 61 2.97 5.43 -5.32
CA PRO A 61 2.11 6.59 -5.59
C PRO A 61 2.37 7.76 -4.64
N ALA A 62 2.61 7.47 -3.37
CA ALA A 62 2.89 8.46 -2.33
C ALA A 62 4.09 9.34 -2.66
N LYS A 63 5.17 8.69 -3.07
CA LYS A 63 6.39 9.38 -3.46
C LYS A 63 6.18 10.25 -4.69
N CYS A 64 5.35 9.83 -5.64
CA CYS A 64 5.02 10.65 -6.82
C CYS A 64 4.32 11.95 -6.42
N VAL A 65 3.30 11.87 -5.56
CA VAL A 65 2.56 13.05 -5.07
C VAL A 65 3.47 13.96 -4.25
N ASN A 66 4.30 13.40 -3.36
CA ASN A 66 5.24 14.18 -2.56
C ASN A 66 6.29 14.89 -3.43
N LEU A 67 6.79 14.24 -4.48
CA LEU A 67 7.73 14.86 -5.42
C LEU A 67 7.07 16.00 -6.22
N GLU A 68 5.81 15.84 -6.62
CA GLU A 68 5.03 16.91 -7.27
C GLU A 68 4.85 18.11 -6.34
N GLN A 69 4.48 17.87 -5.07
CA GLN A 69 4.37 18.94 -4.07
C GLN A 69 5.72 19.65 -3.86
N GLN A 70 6.82 18.89 -3.80
CA GLN A 70 8.17 19.46 -3.70
C GLN A 70 8.52 20.31 -4.92
N ILE A 71 8.15 19.89 -6.13
CA ILE A 71 8.37 20.67 -7.35
C ILE A 71 7.60 21.98 -7.31
N VAL A 72 6.32 21.95 -6.91
CA VAL A 72 5.51 23.17 -6.77
C VAL A 72 6.14 24.12 -5.75
N GLY A 73 6.56 23.62 -4.58
CA GLY A 73 7.27 24.44 -3.59
C GLY A 73 8.55 25.07 -4.13
N LEU A 74 9.39 24.29 -4.82
CA LEU A 74 10.62 24.81 -5.43
C LEU A 74 10.35 25.85 -6.53
N LYS A 75 9.25 25.72 -7.28
CA LYS A 75 8.82 26.74 -8.25
C LYS A 75 8.41 28.04 -7.55
N MET A 76 7.70 27.94 -6.42
CA MET A 76 7.31 29.11 -5.61
C MET A 76 8.55 29.83 -5.06
N ASP A 77 9.50 29.09 -4.48
CA ASP A 77 10.76 29.64 -3.97
C ASP A 77 11.57 30.36 -5.09
N LEU A 78 11.61 29.78 -6.29
CA LEU A 78 12.26 30.40 -7.44
C LEU A 78 11.54 31.69 -7.88
N MET A 79 10.21 31.73 -7.89
CA MET A 79 9.46 32.94 -8.22
C MET A 79 9.74 34.07 -7.24
N GLU A 80 9.75 33.76 -5.95
CA GLU A 80 10.02 34.74 -4.89
C GLU A 80 11.41 35.36 -5.06
N LEU A 81 12.43 34.52 -5.28
CA LEU A 81 13.82 34.95 -5.37
C LEU A 81 14.19 35.63 -6.70
N THR A 82 13.56 35.22 -7.80
CA THR A 82 13.97 35.69 -9.14
C THR A 82 13.09 36.81 -9.67
N LYS A 83 11.77 36.78 -9.39
CA LYS A 83 10.81 37.75 -9.93
C LYS A 83 10.30 38.74 -8.88
N GLY A 84 10.46 38.45 -7.59
CA GLY A 84 10.06 39.34 -6.49
C GLY A 84 8.57 39.72 -6.51
N GLY A 85 7.74 38.91 -7.18
CA GLY A 85 6.30 39.13 -7.34
C GLY A 85 5.49 38.42 -6.25
N GLU A 86 4.23 38.81 -6.09
CA GLU A 86 3.27 38.06 -5.27
C GLU A 86 3.20 36.60 -5.78
N VAL A 87 3.55 35.66 -4.91
CA VAL A 87 3.47 34.23 -5.21
C VAL A 87 1.99 33.89 -5.36
N GLU A 88 1.60 33.39 -6.53
CA GLU A 88 0.25 32.88 -6.74
C GLU A 88 0.05 31.65 -5.85
N GLU A 89 -0.80 31.76 -4.82
CA GLU A 89 -1.02 30.69 -3.83
C GLU A 89 -1.72 29.45 -4.42
N ASP A 90 -2.30 29.57 -5.63
CA ASP A 90 -2.93 28.44 -6.31
C ASP A 90 -1.88 27.51 -6.93
N TRP A 91 -1.58 26.44 -6.21
CA TRP A 91 -0.66 25.39 -6.64
C TRP A 91 -0.97 24.84 -8.05
N LEU A 92 -2.24 24.85 -8.49
CA LEU A 92 -2.66 24.27 -9.76
C LEU A 92 -2.16 25.11 -10.93
N VAL A 93 -2.12 26.43 -10.73
CA VAL A 93 -1.52 27.39 -11.66
C VAL A 93 0.00 27.21 -11.68
N VAL A 94 0.65 27.20 -10.50
CA VAL A 94 2.11 27.04 -10.38
C VAL A 94 2.61 25.73 -11.00
N ARG A 95 1.86 24.63 -10.86
CA ARG A 95 2.18 23.36 -11.51
C ARG A 95 2.21 23.50 -13.04
N GLY A 96 1.22 24.18 -13.61
CA GLY A 96 1.06 24.40 -15.05
C GLY A 96 2.04 25.41 -15.67
N MET A 97 2.72 26.21 -14.85
CA MET A 97 3.70 27.20 -15.32
C MET A 97 4.89 26.54 -16.03
N SER A 98 5.21 27.11 -17.18
CA SER A 98 6.44 26.90 -17.93
C SER A 98 7.65 27.50 -17.21
N GLU A 99 8.87 27.07 -17.59
CA GLU A 99 10.12 27.52 -16.97
C GLU A 99 10.29 29.04 -17.00
N GLU A 100 9.90 29.67 -18.10
CA GLU A 100 9.95 31.12 -18.29
C GLU A 100 8.96 31.88 -17.38
N GLU A 101 7.89 31.22 -16.92
CA GLU A 101 6.86 31.81 -16.08
C GLU A 101 7.24 31.84 -14.60
N TYR A 102 7.94 30.81 -14.11
CA TYR A 102 8.33 30.74 -12.69
C TYR A 102 9.79 31.13 -12.40
N ASP A 103 10.65 31.24 -13.41
CA ASP A 103 12.09 31.51 -13.21
C ASP A 103 12.57 32.64 -14.12
N ASP A 104 13.31 33.60 -13.56
CA ASP A 104 14.11 34.56 -14.35
C ASP A 104 15.57 34.07 -14.44
N LEU A 105 15.90 33.49 -15.60
CA LEU A 105 17.24 32.97 -15.92
C LEU A 105 18.34 34.03 -15.88
N ALA A 106 18.00 35.33 -15.91
CA ALA A 106 18.97 36.40 -15.73
C ALA A 106 19.53 36.43 -14.29
N VAL A 107 18.75 35.98 -13.31
CA VAL A 107 19.16 35.92 -11.90
C VAL A 107 19.99 34.66 -11.67
N ASN A 108 21.25 34.83 -11.26
CA ASN A 108 22.23 33.76 -11.07
C ASN A 108 22.96 33.91 -9.74
N THR A 109 22.21 33.95 -8.64
CA THR A 109 22.74 33.85 -7.27
C THR A 109 22.96 32.39 -6.89
N ASP A 110 23.94 32.12 -6.01
CA ASP A 110 24.26 30.75 -5.57
C ASP A 110 23.04 29.99 -5.01
N GLU A 111 22.14 30.69 -4.30
CA GLU A 111 20.89 30.14 -3.76
C GLU A 111 19.92 29.68 -4.86
N VAL A 112 19.74 30.52 -5.90
CA VAL A 112 18.90 30.22 -7.07
C VAL A 112 19.48 29.06 -7.88
N LEU A 113 20.80 29.00 -8.06
CA LEU A 113 21.45 27.89 -8.75
C LEU A 113 21.25 26.57 -8.00
N ALA A 114 21.36 26.58 -6.66
CA ALA A 114 21.10 25.41 -5.83
C ALA A 114 19.64 24.95 -5.91
N LEU A 115 18.69 25.88 -5.97
CA LEU A 115 17.26 25.57 -6.15
C LEU A 115 16.98 24.97 -7.54
N ARG A 116 17.57 25.50 -8.61
CA ARG A 116 17.46 24.94 -9.97
C ARG A 116 18.01 23.52 -10.04
N GLU A 117 19.19 23.26 -9.47
CA GLU A 117 19.77 21.92 -9.41
C GLU A 117 18.85 20.96 -8.64
N LYS A 118 18.30 21.39 -7.51
CA LYS A 118 17.35 20.61 -6.71
C LYS A 118 16.06 20.35 -7.47
N LEU A 119 15.55 21.32 -8.22
CA LEU A 119 14.37 21.19 -9.07
C LEU A 119 14.60 20.16 -10.18
N GLU A 120 15.73 20.24 -10.90
CA GLU A 120 16.09 19.28 -11.95
C GLU A 120 16.23 17.85 -11.38
N ALA A 121 16.92 17.71 -10.25
CA ALA A 121 17.08 16.43 -9.57
C ALA A 121 15.72 15.84 -9.13
N THR A 122 14.79 16.68 -8.67
CA THR A 122 13.45 16.28 -8.23
C THR A 122 12.57 15.90 -9.42
N ASN A 123 12.61 16.67 -10.51
CA ASN A 123 11.93 16.36 -11.78
C ASN A 123 12.39 15.01 -12.35
N LYS A 124 13.70 14.74 -12.34
CA LYS A 124 14.25 13.46 -12.79
C LYS A 124 13.76 12.29 -11.95
N LYS A 125 13.68 12.45 -10.62
CA LYS A 125 13.11 11.44 -9.73
C LYS A 125 11.63 11.23 -10.02
N LEU A 126 10.86 12.31 -10.17
CA LEU A 126 9.43 12.25 -10.48
C LEU A 126 9.17 11.50 -11.79
N TYR A 127 9.96 11.78 -12.83
CA TYR A 127 9.85 11.09 -14.12
C TYR A 127 10.05 9.57 -13.99
N ILE A 128 11.02 9.13 -13.19
CA ILE A 128 11.25 7.71 -12.93
C ILE A 128 10.06 7.11 -12.18
N GLU A 129 9.55 7.78 -11.15
CA GLU A 129 8.43 7.27 -10.34
C GLU A 129 7.12 7.18 -11.15
N LYS A 130 6.80 8.20 -11.97
CA LYS A 130 5.62 8.18 -12.87
C LYS A 130 5.62 7.01 -13.85
N ARG A 131 6.79 6.46 -14.17
CA ARG A 131 6.98 5.34 -15.12
C ARG A 131 7.22 4.01 -14.42
N THR A 132 7.39 4.01 -13.10
CA THR A 132 7.59 2.79 -12.32
C THR A 132 6.23 2.21 -11.95
N VAL A 133 5.58 1.60 -12.94
CA VAL A 133 4.27 0.96 -12.78
C VAL A 133 4.43 -0.46 -12.27
N PHE A 134 3.55 -0.88 -11.36
CA PHE A 134 3.41 -2.26 -10.93
C PHE A 134 2.86 -3.10 -12.10
N ARG A 135 3.78 -3.68 -12.86
CA ARG A 135 3.49 -4.29 -14.16
C ARG A 135 2.51 -5.48 -14.04
N GLY A 136 1.60 -5.62 -15.01
CA GLY A 136 0.61 -6.70 -15.05
C GLY A 136 1.20 -8.11 -14.93
N TRP A 137 2.32 -8.39 -15.62
CA TRP A 137 3.00 -9.70 -15.53
C TRP A 137 3.43 -10.07 -14.10
N LEU A 138 3.74 -9.08 -13.25
CA LEU A 138 4.09 -9.33 -11.85
C LEU A 138 2.85 -9.73 -11.04
N LYS A 139 1.69 -9.13 -11.32
CA LYS A 139 0.39 -9.54 -10.75
C LYS A 139 0.07 -11.00 -11.14
N ASP A 140 0.38 -11.39 -12.38
CA ASP A 140 0.14 -12.76 -12.86
C ASP A 140 1.02 -13.79 -12.15
N ILE A 141 2.29 -13.45 -11.86
CA ILE A 141 3.18 -14.32 -11.08
C ILE A 141 2.61 -14.59 -9.69
N PHE A 142 2.08 -13.56 -9.02
CA PHE A 142 1.47 -13.74 -7.71
C PHE A 142 0.20 -14.59 -7.76
N LEU A 143 -0.58 -14.50 -8.84
CA LEU A 143 -1.73 -15.39 -9.05
C LEU A 143 -1.28 -16.85 -9.24
N VAL A 144 -0.25 -17.08 -10.08
CA VAL A 144 0.33 -18.41 -10.28
C VAL A 144 0.86 -18.95 -8.95
N GLN A 145 1.57 -18.14 -8.16
CA GLN A 145 2.04 -18.50 -6.84
C GLN A 145 0.89 -18.88 -5.89
N ALA A 146 -0.22 -18.13 -5.91
CA ALA A 146 -1.39 -18.44 -5.08
C ALA A 146 -2.02 -19.78 -5.49
N ILE A 147 -2.19 -20.04 -6.78
CA ILE A 147 -2.76 -21.29 -7.31
C ILE A 147 -1.85 -22.48 -6.97
N LEU A 148 -0.54 -22.35 -7.22
CA LEU A 148 0.43 -23.40 -6.87
C LEU A 148 0.45 -23.67 -5.36
N SER A 149 0.40 -22.61 -4.55
CA SER A 149 0.34 -22.72 -3.09
C SER A 149 -0.94 -23.41 -2.62
N PHE A 150 -2.08 -23.13 -3.25
CA PHE A 150 -3.36 -23.78 -2.96
C PHE A 150 -3.32 -25.27 -3.27
N VAL A 151 -2.80 -25.67 -4.44
CA VAL A 151 -2.66 -27.08 -4.81
C VAL A 151 -1.70 -27.79 -3.85
N LEU A 152 -0.53 -27.20 -3.60
CA LEU A 152 0.47 -27.76 -2.69
C LEU A 152 -0.10 -27.94 -1.28
N SER A 153 -0.79 -26.92 -0.78
CA SER A 153 -1.52 -26.95 0.50
C SER A 153 -2.52 -28.10 0.57
N GLY A 154 -3.36 -28.26 -0.46
CA GLY A 154 -4.30 -29.38 -0.53
C GLY A 154 -3.60 -30.74 -0.48
N VAL A 155 -2.52 -30.93 -1.23
CA VAL A 155 -1.74 -32.17 -1.21
C VAL A 155 -1.12 -32.42 0.18
N MET A 156 -0.58 -31.39 0.84
CA MET A 156 -0.04 -31.52 2.20
C MET A 156 -1.07 -31.97 3.23
N VAL A 157 -2.34 -31.57 3.07
CA VAL A 157 -3.41 -31.92 4.00
C VAL A 157 -4.01 -33.30 3.72
N PHE A 158 -4.28 -33.61 2.44
CA PHE A 158 -5.00 -34.83 2.06
C PHE A 158 -4.10 -36.02 1.76
N SER A 159 -2.89 -35.78 1.23
CA SER A 159 -1.97 -36.85 0.79
C SER A 159 -0.49 -36.43 0.92
N PRO A 160 -0.01 -36.06 2.13
CA PRO A 160 1.37 -35.59 2.35
C PRO A 160 2.44 -36.58 1.90
N GLU A 161 2.15 -37.88 1.94
CA GLU A 161 3.02 -38.95 1.46
C GLU A 161 3.38 -38.79 -0.03
N THR A 162 2.52 -38.16 -0.83
CA THR A 162 2.80 -37.92 -2.26
C THR A 162 3.99 -36.99 -2.45
N LEU A 163 4.20 -36.05 -1.53
CA LEU A 163 5.29 -35.08 -1.59
C LEU A 163 6.52 -35.54 -0.81
N PHE A 164 6.31 -36.21 0.32
CA PHE A 164 7.37 -36.41 1.31
C PHE A 164 7.78 -37.86 1.54
N SER A 165 7.09 -38.86 0.97
CA SER A 165 7.43 -40.29 1.16
C SER A 165 8.85 -40.66 0.73
N GLY A 166 9.44 -39.92 -0.22
CA GLY A 166 10.83 -40.13 -0.65
C GLY A 166 11.88 -39.76 0.39
N PHE A 167 11.50 -39.07 1.48
CA PHE A 167 12.44 -38.62 2.51
C PHE A 167 12.45 -39.55 3.73
N GLY A 168 13.64 -39.98 4.15
CA GLY A 168 13.79 -40.85 5.33
C GLY A 168 13.24 -40.24 6.62
N TRP A 169 13.33 -38.92 6.77
CA TRP A 169 12.80 -38.19 7.94
C TRP A 169 11.27 -38.16 8.00
N TYR A 170 10.58 -38.30 6.86
CA TYR A 170 9.12 -38.30 6.82
C TYR A 170 8.55 -39.62 7.33
N ASN A 171 9.23 -40.72 6.98
CA ASN A 171 8.83 -42.08 7.32
C ASN A 171 9.26 -42.50 8.72
N ASP A 172 10.00 -41.66 9.45
CA ASP A 172 10.43 -41.95 10.81
C ASP A 172 9.25 -41.84 11.80
N PRO A 173 8.81 -42.94 12.43
CA PRO A 173 7.71 -42.93 13.37
C PRO A 173 8.00 -42.09 14.62
N ALA A 174 9.28 -41.84 14.95
CA ALA A 174 9.65 -41.03 16.10
C ALA A 174 9.34 -39.54 15.88
N LEU A 175 9.41 -39.06 14.64
CA LEU A 175 9.28 -37.64 14.31
C LEU A 175 7.82 -37.20 14.07
N ASN A 176 6.91 -38.14 13.76
CA ASN A 176 5.49 -37.86 13.50
C ASN A 176 5.28 -36.69 12.50
N MET A 177 6.05 -36.67 11.41
CA MET A 177 6.08 -35.53 10.49
C MET A 177 4.77 -35.35 9.71
N GLU A 178 3.98 -36.42 9.54
CA GLU A 178 2.70 -36.38 8.85
C GLU A 178 1.74 -35.34 9.46
N ILE A 179 1.58 -35.31 10.79
CA ILE A 179 0.66 -34.37 11.43
C ILE A 179 1.16 -32.93 11.30
N SER A 180 2.46 -32.70 11.46
CA SER A 180 3.08 -31.39 11.32
C SER A 180 2.90 -30.82 9.91
N ILE A 181 3.04 -31.66 8.88
CA ILE A 181 2.82 -31.27 7.48
C ILE A 181 1.34 -30.96 7.21
N LYS A 182 0.42 -31.77 7.76
CA LYS A 182 -1.02 -31.50 7.63
C LYS A 182 -1.43 -30.18 8.32
N VAL A 183 -0.84 -29.89 9.48
CA VAL A 183 -1.04 -28.62 10.18
C VAL A 183 -0.51 -27.45 9.36
N LEU A 184 0.73 -27.57 8.87
CA LEU A 184 1.33 -26.59 7.96
C LEU A 184 0.46 -26.39 6.70
N GLY A 185 -0.15 -27.46 6.21
CA GLY A 185 -1.03 -27.46 5.05
C GLY A 185 -2.25 -26.54 5.20
N PHE A 186 -2.96 -26.55 6.33
CA PHE A 186 -4.08 -25.61 6.52
C PHE A 186 -3.60 -24.20 6.87
N TRP A 187 -2.51 -24.04 7.64
CA TRP A 187 -1.88 -22.73 7.88
C TRP A 187 -1.35 -22.07 6.61
N TRP A 188 -1.12 -22.83 5.55
CA TRP A 188 -0.69 -22.35 4.23
C TRP A 188 -1.65 -21.33 3.63
N TRP A 189 -2.94 -21.38 3.98
CA TRP A 189 -3.94 -20.37 3.61
C TRP A 189 -3.51 -18.97 4.03
N TRP A 190 -3.17 -18.83 5.30
CA TRP A 190 -2.77 -17.57 5.88
C TRP A 190 -1.34 -17.17 5.52
N LEU A 191 -0.43 -18.15 5.42
CA LEU A 191 1.00 -17.88 5.19
C LEU A 191 1.35 -17.56 3.73
N PHE A 192 0.67 -18.19 2.77
CA PHE A 192 1.09 -18.09 1.37
C PHE A 192 -0.06 -17.77 0.42
N ILE A 193 -1.24 -18.38 0.55
CA ILE A 193 -2.32 -18.21 -0.42
C ILE A 193 -2.88 -16.79 -0.36
N ILE A 194 -3.36 -16.35 0.81
CA ILE A 194 -3.95 -15.02 1.00
C ILE A 194 -2.91 -13.90 0.78
N PRO A 195 -1.68 -13.96 1.33
CA PRO A 195 -0.67 -12.95 1.05
C PRO A 195 -0.32 -12.82 -0.44
N SER A 196 -0.26 -13.93 -1.17
CA SER A 196 -0.01 -13.91 -2.63
C SER A 196 -1.17 -13.28 -3.39
N LEU A 197 -2.42 -13.50 -2.98
CA LEU A 197 -3.56 -12.80 -3.59
C LEU A 197 -3.55 -11.31 -3.25
N ARG A 198 -3.16 -10.94 -2.02
CA ARG A 198 -3.06 -9.55 -1.57
C ARG A 198 -1.94 -8.78 -2.25
N SER A 199 -0.80 -9.42 -2.57
CA SER A 199 0.32 -8.77 -3.24
C SER A 199 0.03 -8.35 -4.69
N ARG A 200 -1.05 -8.84 -5.29
CA ARG A 200 -1.58 -8.37 -6.59
C ARG A 200 -2.08 -6.92 -6.54
N ARG A 201 -2.20 -6.33 -5.34
CA ARG A 201 -2.81 -5.02 -5.07
C ARG A 201 -4.24 -4.92 -5.66
N PRO A 202 -5.15 -5.82 -5.28
CA PRO A 202 -6.53 -5.75 -5.71
C PRO A 202 -7.19 -4.46 -5.20
N GLN A 203 -8.14 -3.93 -5.97
CA GLN A 203 -8.86 -2.69 -5.68
C GLN A 203 -10.35 -2.99 -5.39
N GLY A 204 -11.01 -2.09 -4.68
CA GLY A 204 -12.45 -2.19 -4.39
C GLY A 204 -12.83 -3.39 -3.52
N ASN A 205 -13.81 -4.17 -3.98
CA ASN A 205 -14.41 -5.24 -3.18
C ASN A 205 -13.47 -6.45 -2.97
N GLU A 206 -12.60 -6.76 -3.94
CA GLU A 206 -11.63 -7.86 -3.78
C GLU A 206 -10.63 -7.56 -2.65
N LYS A 207 -10.25 -6.29 -2.47
CA LYS A 207 -9.40 -5.86 -1.36
C LYS A 207 -10.06 -6.17 -0.01
N GLN A 208 -11.32 -5.74 0.16
CA GLN A 208 -12.06 -5.95 1.40
C GLN A 208 -12.24 -7.44 1.72
N ALA A 209 -12.54 -8.26 0.69
CA ALA A 209 -12.63 -9.70 0.85
C ALA A 209 -11.33 -10.31 1.40
N LEU A 210 -10.19 -9.91 0.85
CA LEU A 210 -8.88 -10.44 1.24
C LEU A 210 -8.43 -9.94 2.61
N ASP A 211 -8.73 -8.70 2.98
CA ASP A 211 -8.42 -8.19 4.33
C ASP A 211 -9.26 -8.90 5.40
N TYR A 212 -10.54 -9.20 5.13
CA TYR A 212 -11.36 -10.03 6.02
C TYR A 212 -10.86 -11.46 6.09
N ALA A 213 -10.52 -12.07 4.94
CA ALA A 213 -9.98 -13.42 4.88
C ALA A 213 -8.66 -13.54 5.66
N PHE A 214 -7.79 -12.52 5.60
CA PHE A 214 -6.52 -12.50 6.30
C PHE A 214 -6.67 -12.56 7.83
N LEU A 215 -7.74 -12.01 8.39
CA LEU A 215 -8.05 -12.10 9.81
C LEU A 215 -8.87 -13.36 10.15
N ALA A 216 -9.85 -13.68 9.31
CA ALA A 216 -10.82 -14.72 9.60
C ALA A 216 -10.21 -16.13 9.49
N THR A 217 -9.33 -16.38 8.53
CA THR A 217 -8.68 -17.69 8.34
C THR A 217 -7.77 -18.11 9.51
N PRO A 218 -6.84 -17.31 10.05
CA PRO A 218 -6.04 -17.74 11.20
C PRO A 218 -6.90 -17.92 12.45
N LEU A 219 -7.95 -17.11 12.62
CA LEU A 219 -8.90 -17.27 13.73
C LEU A 219 -9.69 -18.58 13.61
N ALA A 220 -10.17 -18.91 12.40
CA ALA A 220 -10.83 -20.18 12.13
C ALA A 220 -9.85 -21.34 12.38
N SER A 221 -8.65 -21.29 11.80
CA SER A 221 -7.57 -22.27 12.01
C SER A 221 -7.16 -22.44 13.48
N LEU A 222 -7.28 -21.41 14.32
CA LEU A 222 -6.97 -21.46 15.75
C LEU A 222 -8.10 -22.12 16.56
N ILE A 223 -9.37 -21.83 16.22
CA ILE A 223 -10.54 -22.30 16.98
C ILE A 223 -10.97 -23.70 16.53
N MET A 224 -10.85 -24.01 15.24
CA MET A 224 -11.33 -25.27 14.66
C MET A 224 -10.75 -26.55 15.28
N PRO A 225 -9.48 -26.62 15.73
CA PRO A 225 -8.94 -27.77 16.44
C PRO A 225 -9.71 -28.18 17.71
N VAL A 226 -10.46 -27.25 18.32
CA VAL A 226 -11.34 -27.54 19.46
C VAL A 226 -12.55 -28.38 19.03
N ALA A 227 -13.05 -28.16 17.82
CA ALA A 227 -14.22 -28.86 17.27
C ALA A 227 -13.87 -30.12 16.48
N THR A 228 -12.77 -30.10 15.71
CA THR A 228 -12.34 -31.22 14.88
C THR A 228 -10.82 -31.35 14.85
N ARG A 229 -10.33 -32.59 14.93
CA ARG A 229 -8.91 -32.92 14.74
C ARG A 229 -8.56 -33.24 13.28
N ASN A 230 -9.56 -33.24 12.40
CA ASN A 230 -9.36 -33.55 10.99
C ASN A 230 -8.84 -32.31 10.24
N CYS A 231 -7.55 -32.32 9.91
CA CYS A 231 -6.88 -31.22 9.21
C CYS A 231 -7.52 -30.91 7.83
N GLY A 232 -8.07 -31.93 7.14
CA GLY A 232 -8.80 -31.75 5.88
C GLY A 232 -10.08 -30.94 6.03
N LEU A 233 -10.79 -31.13 7.16
CA LEU A 233 -11.97 -30.33 7.48
C LEU A 233 -11.57 -28.90 7.85
N ILE A 234 -10.48 -28.70 8.59
CA ILE A 234 -9.97 -27.36 8.92
C ILE A 234 -9.60 -26.60 7.64
N TRP A 235 -8.84 -27.23 6.75
CA TRP A 235 -8.50 -26.67 5.44
C TRP A 235 -9.73 -26.32 4.61
N GLY A 236 -10.76 -27.17 4.62
CA GLY A 236 -12.02 -26.90 3.93
C GLY A 236 -12.81 -25.74 4.55
N VAL A 237 -12.71 -25.56 5.87
CA VAL A 237 -13.28 -24.41 6.58
C VAL A 237 -12.54 -23.13 6.20
N ASP A 238 -11.21 -23.14 6.13
CA ASP A 238 -10.44 -21.97 5.67
C ASP A 238 -10.84 -21.58 4.25
N PHE A 239 -10.98 -22.56 3.34
CA PHE A 239 -11.51 -22.32 1.99
C PHE A 239 -12.91 -21.69 2.03
N ALA A 240 -13.81 -22.23 2.84
CA ALA A 240 -15.18 -21.73 2.98
C ALA A 240 -15.21 -20.31 3.57
N VAL A 241 -14.32 -19.99 4.51
CA VAL A 241 -14.17 -18.66 5.09
C VAL A 241 -13.72 -17.67 4.02
N VAL A 242 -12.68 -18.00 3.23
CA VAL A 242 -12.23 -17.14 2.12
C VAL A 242 -13.37 -16.94 1.11
N ALA A 243 -14.02 -18.02 0.69
CA ALA A 243 -15.14 -17.95 -0.25
C ALA A 243 -16.30 -17.08 0.30
N ALA A 244 -16.62 -17.21 1.60
CA ALA A 244 -17.61 -16.38 2.26
C ALA A 244 -17.22 -14.90 2.28
N CYS A 245 -15.96 -14.56 2.55
CA CYS A 245 -15.46 -13.18 2.47
C CYS A 245 -15.63 -12.60 1.06
N TYR A 246 -15.36 -13.39 0.01
CA TYR A 246 -15.61 -12.99 -1.37
C TYR A 246 -17.11 -12.82 -1.66
N VAL A 247 -17.96 -13.76 -1.25
CA VAL A 247 -19.41 -13.65 -1.44
C VAL A 247 -19.97 -12.42 -0.72
N VAL A 248 -19.51 -12.13 0.49
CA VAL A 248 -19.93 -10.93 1.24
C VAL A 248 -19.50 -9.65 0.53
N ALA A 249 -18.25 -9.59 0.06
CA ALA A 249 -17.73 -8.40 -0.60
C ALA A 249 -18.36 -8.14 -1.98
N PHE A 250 -18.71 -9.19 -2.73
CA PHE A 250 -19.28 -9.07 -4.08
C PHE A 250 -20.82 -9.12 -4.12
N GLY A 251 -21.45 -9.85 -3.19
CA GLY A 251 -22.91 -9.97 -3.08
C GLY A 251 -23.57 -8.87 -2.24
N GLY A 252 -22.81 -8.25 -1.32
CA GLY A 252 -23.21 -7.03 -0.63
C GLY A 252 -23.02 -5.81 -1.52
N GLY A 253 -23.87 -5.64 -2.54
CA GLY A 253 -23.83 -4.46 -3.41
C GLY A 253 -23.83 -3.17 -2.59
N GLY A 254 -22.82 -2.31 -2.82
CA GLY A 254 -22.77 -0.91 -2.39
C GLY A 254 -22.99 -0.64 -0.89
N GLY A 255 -21.90 -0.44 -0.14
CA GLY A 255 -21.97 0.36 1.09
C GLY A 255 -22.85 -0.19 2.22
N GLY A 256 -22.99 -1.50 2.35
CA GLY A 256 -23.57 -2.10 3.54
C GLY A 256 -22.57 -2.05 4.69
N GLU A 257 -22.61 -1.00 5.51
CA GLU A 257 -22.09 -1.06 6.86
C GLU A 257 -22.66 -2.33 7.53
N ILE A 258 -21.82 -3.36 7.70
CA ILE A 258 -22.00 -4.27 8.83
C ILE A 258 -22.14 -3.32 10.03
N LYS A 259 -23.29 -3.27 10.70
CA LYS A 259 -23.50 -2.36 11.85
C LYS A 259 -22.34 -2.55 12.83
N LYS A 260 -21.35 -1.65 12.73
CA LYS A 260 -20.07 -1.69 13.46
C LYS A 260 -20.31 -1.08 14.84
N GLU A 261 -21.23 -1.64 15.61
CA GLU A 261 -21.43 -1.22 16.99
C GLU A 261 -20.59 -2.13 17.91
N GLY A 262 -19.49 -1.57 18.42
CA GLY A 262 -18.65 -2.19 19.45
C GLY A 262 -17.22 -2.54 19.01
N VAL A 263 -16.54 -3.34 19.83
CA VAL A 263 -15.11 -3.72 19.70
C VAL A 263 -14.77 -4.32 18.33
N LEU A 264 -15.69 -5.06 17.73
CA LEU A 264 -15.54 -5.58 16.36
C LEU A 264 -15.46 -4.45 15.33
N GLY A 265 -16.24 -3.38 15.52
CA GLY A 265 -16.16 -2.17 14.72
C GLY A 265 -14.76 -1.57 14.74
N TRP A 266 -14.15 -1.42 15.93
CA TRP A 266 -12.78 -0.92 16.09
C TRP A 266 -11.74 -1.84 15.43
N ILE A 267 -11.85 -3.16 15.60
CA ILE A 267 -10.95 -4.14 14.95
C ILE A 267 -11.07 -4.06 13.43
N PHE A 268 -12.28 -4.04 12.88
CA PHE A 268 -12.49 -3.91 11.43
C PHE A 268 -12.11 -2.52 10.88
N LYS A 269 -12.14 -1.49 11.73
CA LYS A 269 -11.68 -0.12 11.43
C LYS A 269 -10.15 -0.08 11.36
N SER A 270 -9.48 -0.73 12.32
CA SER A 270 -8.03 -0.94 12.30
C SER A 270 -7.56 -2.01 11.30
N LEU A 271 -8.46 -2.70 10.61
CA LEU A 271 -8.10 -3.61 9.51
C LEU A 271 -8.30 -2.97 8.14
N ASP A 272 -9.11 -1.91 8.07
CA ASP A 272 -9.26 -1.07 6.89
C ASP A 272 -8.12 -0.04 6.77
N PHE A 273 -6.88 -0.50 6.93
CA PHE A 273 -5.71 0.33 6.63
C PHE A 273 -5.61 0.52 5.11
N GLY A 274 -5.98 1.71 4.67
CA GLY A 274 -5.75 2.19 3.31
C GLY A 274 -6.99 2.29 2.41
N SER A 275 -8.22 2.35 2.94
CA SER A 275 -9.39 2.78 2.14
C SER A 275 -9.61 4.29 2.10
N GLY A 276 -8.79 5.09 2.81
CA GLY A 276 -8.89 6.55 2.82
C GLY A 276 -10.18 7.11 3.45
N LYS A 277 -11.08 6.26 3.96
CA LYS A 277 -12.43 6.66 4.35
C LYS A 277 -12.57 7.40 5.68
N GLU A 278 -11.48 7.57 6.44
CA GLU A 278 -11.54 8.11 7.81
C GLU A 278 -10.89 9.46 8.04
N ARG A 279 -10.55 10.18 6.96
CA ARG A 279 -9.91 11.50 7.09
C ARG A 279 -10.86 12.69 7.00
N GLY A 280 -12.16 12.44 6.93
CA GLY A 280 -13.17 13.50 6.79
C GLY A 280 -13.94 13.87 8.06
N LEU A 281 -13.56 13.42 9.27
CA LEU A 281 -14.39 13.66 10.46
C LEU A 281 -13.57 13.87 11.74
N ARG A 282 -12.78 14.94 11.78
CA ARG A 282 -12.66 15.75 13.00
C ARG A 282 -12.70 17.24 12.62
N LYS A 283 -13.70 17.92 13.16
CA LYS A 283 -13.84 19.38 13.16
C LYS A 283 -12.70 20.02 13.95
#